data_AF-A0A7V9P047-F1
#
_entry.id   AF-A0A7V9P047-F1
#
_cell.length_a   1.000
_cell.length_b   1.000
_cell.length_c   1.000
_cell.angle_alpha   90.00
_cell.angle_beta   90.00
_cell.angle_gamma   90.00
#
_symmetry.space_group_name_H-M   'P 1'
#
loop_
_entity.id
_entity.type
_entity.pdbx_description
1 polymer ?
#
loop_
_entity_poly.entity_id
_entity_poly.type
_entity_poly.pdbx_seq_one_letter_code
_entity_poly.pdbx_strand_id
1 'polypeptide(L)'
;MKIYFLIFIFTLNFAAFGNSKTTFGDTTKMGLTRSKKAVLTAVTYTGTVDKGNRKMELVVAIIDEAISIGAPTYNEGNRAACYKIYEGAAYKILHKYGKKCTETADILETALEKSYGNYSITDKAWIMRMAFDKIEGVQTQTQ
;
A
#
# COMPACT_ATOMS: atom_id res chain seq x y z
N MET A 1 19.80 -29.72 7.76
CA MET A 1 18.68 -29.34 6.87
C MET A 1 18.76 -27.84 6.62
N LYS A 2 19.15 -27.44 5.40
CA LYS A 2 19.11 -26.05 4.92
C LYS A 2 18.17 -26.05 3.73
N ILE A 3 16.96 -25.54 3.91
CA ILE A 3 16.00 -25.35 2.82
C ILE A 3 16.34 -24.00 2.20
N TYR A 4 17.03 -24.07 1.07
CA TYR A 4 17.25 -22.96 0.15
C TYR A 4 15.94 -22.70 -0.59
N PHE A 5 15.27 -21.58 -0.27
CA PHE A 5 14.19 -21.07 -1.12
C PHE A 5 14.83 -20.20 -2.21
N LEU A 6 14.81 -20.73 -3.43
CA LEU A 6 15.22 -20.08 -4.68
C LEU A 6 14.63 -18.65 -4.77
N ILE A 7 15.47 -17.62 -4.93
CA ILE A 7 15.81 -16.98 -6.22
C ILE A 7 14.56 -16.59 -7.03
N PHE A 8 14.23 -15.29 -7.00
CA PHE A 8 13.89 -14.57 -8.23
C PHE A 8 14.66 -13.25 -8.25
N ILE A 9 15.79 -13.29 -8.95
CA ILE A 9 16.44 -12.13 -9.52
C ILE A 9 15.43 -11.52 -10.50
N PHE A 10 14.83 -10.38 -10.15
CA PHE A 10 14.26 -9.52 -11.18
C PHE A 10 15.35 -8.53 -11.57
N THR A 11 15.86 -8.80 -12.77
CA THR A 11 16.91 -8.12 -13.50
C THR A 11 16.81 -6.60 -13.43
N LEU A 12 17.95 -5.96 -13.13
CA LEU A 12 18.33 -4.65 -13.65
C LEU A 12 17.86 -4.50 -15.10
N ASN A 13 16.99 -3.52 -15.36
CA ASN A 13 16.92 -2.67 -16.56
C ASN A 13 15.61 -1.88 -16.48
N PHE A 14 15.69 -0.59 -16.14
CA PHE A 14 15.08 0.41 -17.01
C PHE A 14 15.73 1.78 -16.76
N ALA A 15 15.97 2.45 -17.88
CA ALA A 15 16.80 3.62 -18.03
C ALA A 15 16.13 4.90 -17.52
N ALA A 16 17.00 5.83 -17.11
CA ALA A 16 16.91 7.28 -17.30
C ALA A 16 15.61 8.00 -16.86
N PHE A 17 15.70 8.75 -15.76
CA PHE A 17 14.99 10.02 -15.65
C PHE A 17 15.99 11.16 -15.44
N GLY A 18 16.28 11.85 -16.54
CA GLY A 18 17.18 12.98 -16.60
C GLY A 18 16.53 14.27 -16.11
N ASN A 19 17.30 14.95 -15.26
CA ASN A 19 17.54 16.39 -15.15
C ASN A 19 16.38 17.39 -15.01
N SER A 20 16.48 18.18 -13.94
CA SER A 20 15.75 19.42 -13.70
C SER A 20 16.03 20.47 -14.78
N LYS A 21 15.02 21.28 -15.12
CA LYS A 21 15.16 22.73 -15.32
C LYS A 21 13.85 23.44 -14.97
N THR A 22 13.91 24.24 -13.91
CA THR A 22 13.00 25.36 -13.67
C THR A 22 13.26 26.42 -14.74
N THR A 23 12.21 26.89 -15.43
CA THR A 23 12.19 28.24 -16.02
C THR A 23 10.77 28.78 -15.91
N PHE A 24 10.70 29.86 -15.14
CA PHE A 24 9.54 30.72 -14.92
C PHE A 24 9.60 31.82 -16.00
N GLY A 25 8.52 32.08 -16.72
CA GLY A 25 8.53 33.04 -17.83
C GLY A 25 7.22 33.14 -18.61
N ASP A 26 6.33 33.98 -18.08
CA ASP A 26 5.45 34.93 -18.76
C ASP A 26 4.22 34.55 -19.62
N THR A 27 3.22 35.41 -19.42
CA THR A 27 1.86 35.54 -19.96
C THR A 27 1.76 35.44 -21.49
N THR A 28 0.70 34.91 -22.12
CA THR A 28 -0.60 35.61 -22.32
C THR A 28 -1.60 34.69 -23.07
N LYS A 29 -2.81 34.55 -22.50
CA LYS A 29 -4.16 34.37 -23.08
C LYS A 29 -4.33 33.54 -24.39
N MET A 30 -4.87 32.33 -24.24
CA MET A 30 -5.80 31.75 -25.21
C MET A 30 -6.81 30.87 -24.46
N GLY A 31 -8.09 31.18 -24.61
CA GLY A 31 -9.19 30.50 -23.92
C GLY A 31 -9.34 29.04 -24.38
N LEU A 32 -9.36 28.13 -23.41
CA LEU A 32 -9.96 26.80 -23.55
C LEU A 32 -10.51 26.38 -22.18
N THR A 33 -11.80 26.61 -21.96
CA THR A 33 -12.56 25.96 -20.89
C THR A 33 -12.65 24.48 -21.20
N ARG A 34 -11.73 23.66 -20.67
CA ARG A 34 -11.93 22.21 -20.59
C ARG A 34 -11.12 21.61 -19.44
N SER A 35 -11.85 21.35 -18.36
CA SER A 35 -11.54 20.45 -17.26
C SER A 35 -10.52 19.36 -17.62
N LYS A 36 -9.32 19.42 -17.04
CA LYS A 36 -8.40 18.27 -17.00
C LYS A 36 -8.60 17.51 -15.69
N LYS A 37 -9.79 16.90 -15.58
CA LYS A 37 -10.05 15.73 -14.71
C LYS A 37 -9.93 14.49 -15.60
N ALA A 38 -8.71 14.19 -16.02
CA ALA A 38 -8.35 12.99 -16.78
C ALA A 38 -6.92 12.68 -16.34
N VAL A 39 -6.69 11.75 -15.41
CA VAL A 39 -6.80 10.31 -15.63
C VAL A 39 -7.31 9.64 -14.36
N LEU A 40 -8.61 9.39 -14.27
CA LEU A 40 -9.18 8.50 -13.26
C LEU A 40 -10.54 8.03 -13.75
N THR A 41 -10.56 7.00 -14.61
CA THR A 41 -11.65 6.00 -14.75
C THR A 41 -11.59 5.30 -16.11
N ALA A 42 -11.22 4.02 -16.10
CA ALA A 42 -11.80 3.01 -16.98
C ALA A 42 -11.46 1.60 -16.43
N VAL A 43 -11.79 1.34 -15.16
CA VAL A 43 -12.10 -0.01 -14.70
C VAL A 43 -13.56 0.02 -14.32
N THR A 44 -14.42 -0.38 -15.25
CA THR A 44 -15.84 -0.59 -15.01
C THR A 44 -16.02 -1.93 -14.33
N TYR A 45 -16.08 -1.93 -13.00
CA TYR A 45 -16.51 -3.09 -12.24
C TYR A 45 -18.04 -3.18 -12.30
N THR A 46 -18.56 -3.98 -13.22
CA THR A 46 -19.99 -4.28 -13.35
C THR A 46 -20.36 -5.40 -12.37
N GLY A 47 -20.60 -5.04 -11.12
CA GLY A 47 -21.16 -5.93 -10.11
C GLY A 47 -21.98 -5.10 -9.14
N THR A 48 -23.15 -5.60 -8.73
CA THR A 48 -23.96 -5.00 -7.67
C THR A 48 -23.14 -5.04 -6.38
N VAL A 49 -22.44 -3.94 -6.07
CA VAL A 49 -21.53 -3.93 -4.93
C VAL A 49 -22.34 -3.83 -3.65
N ASP A 50 -22.52 -4.96 -2.98
CA ASP A 50 -23.02 -5.02 -1.61
C ASP A 50 -22.17 -4.10 -0.73
N LYS A 51 -22.83 -3.31 0.12
CA LYS A 51 -22.21 -2.27 0.96
C LYS A 51 -21.09 -2.79 1.86
N GLY A 52 -21.05 -4.11 2.11
CA GLY A 52 -19.98 -4.83 2.80
C GLY A 52 -18.70 -5.00 1.95
N ASN A 53 -18.84 -5.32 0.66
CA ASN A 53 -17.72 -5.55 -0.26
C ASN A 53 -16.90 -4.25 -0.50
N ARG A 54 -17.57 -3.09 -0.63
CA ARG A 54 -16.89 -1.79 -0.79
C ARG A 54 -15.95 -1.41 0.35
N LYS A 55 -16.19 -1.90 1.57
CA LYS A 55 -15.33 -1.55 2.71
C LYS A 55 -14.00 -2.29 2.63
N MET A 56 -14.06 -3.56 2.25
CA MET A 56 -12.87 -4.38 2.10
C MET A 56 -12.01 -3.89 0.93
N GLU A 57 -12.63 -3.50 -0.18
CA GLU A 57 -11.95 -2.86 -1.31
C GLU A 57 -11.18 -1.59 -0.89
N LEU A 58 -11.77 -0.76 0.00
CA LEU A 58 -11.09 0.42 0.53
C LEU A 58 -9.95 0.09 1.50
N VAL A 59 -10.07 -0.99 2.29
CA VAL A 59 -8.98 -1.48 3.14
C VAL A 59 -7.82 -1.94 2.27
N VAL A 60 -8.11 -2.77 1.26
CA VAL A 60 -7.12 -3.29 0.31
C VAL A 60 -6.44 -2.15 -0.43
N ALA A 61 -7.19 -1.15 -0.90
CA ALA A 61 -6.60 0.03 -1.54
C ALA A 61 -5.62 0.81 -0.63
N ILE A 62 -5.89 0.88 0.68
CA ILE A 62 -4.95 1.52 1.64
C ILE A 62 -3.70 0.66 1.82
N ILE A 63 -3.85 -0.66 1.84
CA ILE A 63 -2.74 -1.60 1.96
C ILE A 63 -1.87 -1.54 0.70
N ASP A 64 -2.47 -1.61 -0.49
CA ASP A 64 -1.81 -1.48 -1.78
C ASP A 64 -1.01 -0.17 -1.87
N GLU A 65 -1.63 0.95 -1.47
CA GLU A 65 -0.97 2.25 -1.39
C GLU A 65 0.27 2.18 -0.49
N ALA A 66 0.14 1.62 0.71
CA ALA A 66 1.24 1.48 1.65
C ALA A 66 2.36 0.58 1.12
N ILE A 67 2.03 -0.56 0.50
CA ILE A 67 3.01 -1.48 -0.10
C ILE A 67 3.74 -0.82 -1.27
N SER A 68 3.03 -0.09 -2.13
CA SER A 68 3.62 0.60 -3.29
C SER A 68 4.69 1.62 -2.92
N ILE A 69 4.62 2.18 -1.70
CA ILE A 69 5.59 3.16 -1.17
C ILE A 69 6.62 2.46 -0.26
N GLY A 70 6.15 1.58 0.63
CA GLY A 70 6.97 0.94 1.66
C GLY A 70 7.95 -0.09 1.09
N ALA A 71 7.56 -0.87 0.09
CA ALA A 71 8.44 -1.89 -0.48
C ALA A 71 9.67 -1.28 -1.19
N PRO A 72 9.53 -0.25 -2.06
CA PRO A 72 10.71 0.47 -2.58
C PRO A 72 11.57 1.08 -1.48
N THR A 73 10.96 1.74 -0.49
CA THR A 73 11.67 2.34 0.65
C THR A 73 12.52 1.32 1.43
N TYR A 74 12.00 0.08 1.58
CA TYR A 74 12.75 -1.02 2.17
C TYR A 74 13.94 -1.44 1.29
N ASN A 75 13.71 -1.58 -0.01
CA ASN A 75 14.72 -2.01 -0.99
C ASN A 75 15.86 -0.99 -1.13
N GLU A 76 15.57 0.29 -0.92
CA GLU A 76 16.57 1.38 -0.82
C GLU A 76 17.40 1.33 0.48
N GLY A 77 17.09 0.39 1.39
CA GLY A 77 17.78 0.19 2.65
C GLY A 77 17.15 0.92 3.83
N ASN A 78 16.14 1.76 3.60
CA ASN A 78 15.45 2.50 4.66
C ASN A 78 14.31 1.66 5.29
N ARG A 79 14.73 0.62 6.01
CA ARG A 79 13.81 -0.32 6.67
C ARG A 79 12.97 0.34 7.76
N ALA A 80 13.51 1.36 8.44
CA ALA A 80 12.79 2.10 9.47
C ALA A 80 11.62 2.90 8.90
N ALA A 81 11.84 3.62 7.79
CA ALA A 81 10.77 4.35 7.12
C ALA A 81 9.70 3.41 6.55
N CYS A 82 10.11 2.28 5.94
CA CYS A 82 9.18 1.24 5.50
C CYS A 82 8.26 0.78 6.63
N TYR A 83 8.82 0.40 7.78
CA TYR A 83 8.02 0.00 8.94
C TYR A 83 7.05 1.11 9.37
N LYS A 84 7.49 2.37 9.42
CA LYS A 84 6.62 3.50 9.78
C LYS A 84 5.49 3.76 8.78
N ILE A 85 5.72 3.52 7.49
CA ILE A 85 4.68 3.59 6.46
C ILE A 85 3.61 2.51 6.72
N TYR A 86 4.04 1.26 6.97
CA TYR A 86 3.11 0.17 7.26
C TYR A 86 2.36 0.35 8.59
N GLU A 87 3.05 0.79 9.65
CA GLU A 87 2.45 1.12 10.94
C GLU A 87 1.37 2.22 10.78
N GLY A 88 1.69 3.30 10.07
CA GLY A 88 0.75 4.38 9.79
C GLY A 88 -0.48 3.93 9.00
N ALA A 89 -0.30 3.06 8.00
CA ALA A 89 -1.38 2.49 7.23
C ALA A 89 -2.28 1.59 8.08
N ALA A 90 -1.70 0.75 8.95
CA ALA A 90 -2.46 -0.09 9.89
C ALA A 90 -3.32 0.78 10.83
N TYR A 91 -2.76 1.84 11.41
CA TYR A 91 -3.54 2.76 12.24
C TYR A 91 -4.64 3.49 11.47
N LYS A 92 -4.37 3.91 10.22
CA LYS A 92 -5.38 4.52 9.34
C LYS A 92 -6.55 3.56 9.11
N ILE A 93 -6.28 2.27 8.90
CA ILE A 93 -7.30 1.23 8.73
C ILE A 93 -8.07 1.01 10.03
N LEU A 94 -7.39 0.78 11.15
CA LEU A 94 -8.00 0.56 12.46
C LEU A 94 -8.91 1.72 12.86
N HIS A 95 -8.46 2.95 12.70
CA HIS A 95 -9.23 4.14 13.04
C HIS A 95 -10.51 4.28 12.19
N LYS A 96 -10.42 4.03 10.87
CA LYS A 96 -11.55 4.24 9.95
C LYS A 96 -12.51 3.04 9.87
N TYR A 97 -11.99 1.82 9.99
CA TYR A 97 -12.69 0.58 9.67
C TYR A 97 -12.65 -0.46 10.78
N GLY A 98 -11.87 -0.29 11.86
CA GLY A 98 -11.70 -1.32 12.89
C GLY A 98 -13.01 -1.81 13.51
N LYS A 99 -13.93 -0.89 13.83
CA LYS A 99 -15.28 -1.26 14.36
C LYS A 99 -16.19 -1.97 13.35
N LYS A 100 -15.86 -1.92 12.06
CA LYS A 100 -16.68 -2.43 10.94
C LYS A 100 -16.15 -3.73 10.36
N CYS A 101 -14.86 -4.01 10.56
CA CYS A 101 -14.13 -5.15 10.03
C CYS A 101 -13.29 -5.73 11.17
N THR A 102 -13.93 -6.48 12.07
CA THR A 102 -13.29 -6.98 13.30
C THR A 102 -12.15 -7.94 12.99
N GLU A 103 -12.30 -8.83 12.01
CA GLU A 103 -11.24 -9.76 11.61
C GLU A 103 -9.98 -9.02 11.11
N THR A 104 -10.16 -8.02 10.24
CA THR A 104 -9.05 -7.17 9.78
C THR A 104 -8.41 -6.43 10.96
N ALA A 105 -9.24 -5.94 11.90
CA ALA A 105 -8.75 -5.25 13.08
C ALA A 105 -7.88 -6.17 13.94
N ASP A 106 -8.36 -7.37 14.25
CA ASP A 106 -7.66 -8.37 15.06
C ASP A 106 -6.30 -8.73 14.44
N ILE A 107 -6.24 -8.91 13.12
CA ILE A 107 -4.99 -9.20 12.39
C ILE A 107 -4.01 -8.03 12.54
N LEU A 108 -4.46 -6.79 12.32
CA LEU A 108 -3.61 -5.60 12.39
C LEU A 108 -3.16 -5.30 13.82
N GLU A 109 -4.05 -5.42 14.81
CA GLU A 109 -3.73 -5.22 16.22
C GLU A 109 -2.69 -6.24 16.69
N THR A 110 -2.88 -7.52 16.35
CA THR A 110 -1.90 -8.58 16.65
C THR A 110 -0.54 -8.30 16.01
N ALA A 111 -0.53 -7.81 14.77
CA ALA A 111 0.72 -7.48 14.07
C ALA A 111 1.43 -6.28 14.70
N LEU A 112 0.68 -5.23 15.05
CA LEU A 112 1.21 -4.04 15.73
C LEU A 112 1.79 -4.40 17.09
N GLU A 113 1.06 -5.16 17.91
CA GLU A 113 1.52 -5.63 19.21
C GLU A 113 2.83 -6.42 19.08
N LYS A 114 2.90 -7.39 18.15
CA LYS A 114 4.14 -8.11 17.86
C LYS A 114 5.26 -7.17 17.43
N SER A 115 4.98 -6.20 16.57
CA SER A 115 5.98 -5.25 16.10
C SER A 115 6.53 -4.34 17.21
N TYR A 116 5.78 -4.12 18.30
CA TYR A 116 6.25 -3.38 19.47
C TYR A 116 7.17 -4.17 20.39
N GLY A 117 7.23 -5.49 20.23
CA GLY A 117 8.20 -6.33 20.91
C GLY A 117 9.66 -5.99 20.58
N ASN A 118 10.57 -6.74 21.22
CA ASN A 118 12.01 -6.61 21.02
C ASN A 118 12.46 -7.33 19.74
N TYR A 119 12.09 -6.76 18.59
CA TYR A 119 12.41 -7.25 17.26
C TYR A 119 13.31 -6.26 16.50
N SER A 120 14.11 -6.76 15.56
CA SER A 120 14.86 -5.88 14.68
C SER A 120 13.92 -5.08 13.77
N ILE A 121 14.38 -3.94 13.25
CA ILE A 121 13.54 -3.13 12.36
C ILE A 121 13.13 -3.87 11.09
N THR A 122 13.99 -4.78 10.62
CA THR A 122 13.70 -5.69 9.50
C THR A 122 12.52 -6.60 9.85
N ASP A 123 12.57 -7.25 11.01
CA ASP A 123 11.52 -8.17 11.44
C ASP A 123 10.19 -7.44 11.63
N LYS A 124 10.22 -6.22 12.19
CA LYS A 124 9.03 -5.37 12.35
C LYS A 124 8.37 -5.07 11.00
N ALA A 125 9.14 -4.72 9.96
CA ALA A 125 8.61 -4.47 8.63
C ALA A 125 7.98 -5.73 8.02
N TRP A 126 8.62 -6.90 8.19
CA TRP A 126 8.09 -8.17 7.69
C TRP A 126 6.85 -8.67 8.46
N ILE A 127 6.79 -8.46 9.78
CA ILE A 127 5.60 -8.75 10.58
C ILE A 127 4.39 -8.01 10.02
N MET A 128 4.56 -6.71 9.74
CA MET A 128 3.48 -5.90 9.16
C MET A 128 3.14 -6.34 7.74
N ARG A 129 4.14 -6.67 6.91
CA ARG A 129 3.90 -7.14 5.54
C ARG A 129 3.09 -8.45 5.52
N MET A 130 3.44 -9.42 6.36
CA MET A 130 2.69 -10.67 6.47
C MET A 130 1.24 -10.43 6.92
N ALA A 131 1.01 -9.44 7.77
CA ALA A 131 -0.36 -9.07 8.18
C ALA A 131 -1.15 -8.50 6.99
N PHE A 132 -0.52 -7.65 6.17
CA PHE A 132 -1.12 -7.12 4.95
C PHE A 132 -1.41 -8.22 3.93
N ASP A 133 -0.45 -9.10 3.65
CA ASP A 133 -0.64 -10.24 2.74
C ASP A 133 -1.75 -11.18 3.24
N LYS A 134 -1.89 -11.35 4.57
CA LYS A 134 -3.00 -12.11 5.15
C LYS A 134 -4.35 -11.43 4.87
N ILE A 135 -4.43 -10.11 5.00
CA ILE A 135 -5.67 -9.35 4.75
C ILE A 135 -6.03 -9.36 3.27
N GLU A 136 -5.04 -9.22 2.38
CA GLU A 136 -5.22 -9.37 0.93
C GLU A 136 -5.57 -10.81 0.53
N GLY A 137 -5.02 -11.81 1.22
CA GLY A 137 -5.34 -13.23 1.02
C GLY A 137 -6.70 -13.65 1.60
N VAL A 138 -7.25 -12.87 2.53
CA VAL A 138 -8.59 -13.08 3.15
C VAL A 138 -9.71 -12.49 2.26
N GLN A 139 -9.48 -12.29 0.96
CA GLN A 139 -10.53 -11.91 0.01
C GLN A 139 -11.61 -13.03 -0.05
N THR A 140 -12.68 -12.82 0.73
CA THR A 140 -14.02 -13.40 0.62
C THR A 140 -14.18 -14.92 0.81
N GLN A 141 -14.55 -15.33 2.03
CA GLN A 141 -15.59 -16.36 2.17
C GLN A 141 -16.91 -15.65 2.48
N THR A 142 -17.74 -15.52 1.44
CA THR A 142 -19.18 -15.36 1.62
C THR A 142 -19.71 -16.73 2.03
N GLN A 143 -20.56 -16.73 3.07
CA GLN A 143 -21.12 -17.86 3.81
C GLN A 143 -21.32 -19.17 3.04
#